data_AF-A0AAX3ZQQ2-F1
#
_entry.id   AF-A0AAX3ZQQ2-F1
#
_cell.length_a   1.000
_cell.length_b   1.000
_cell.length_c   1.000
_cell.angle_alpha   90.00
_cell.angle_beta   90.00
_cell.angle_gamma   90.00
#
_symmetry.space_group_name_H-M   'P 1'
#
loop_
_entity.id
_entity.type
_entity.pdbx_description
1 polymer ?
#
loop_
_entity_poly.entity_id
_entity_poly.type
_entity_poly.pdbx_seq_one_letter_code
_entity_poly.pdbx_strand_id
1 'polypeptide(L)'
;MTGALKRQGTAASGAAVRKASGGAPAPGGSARTVPADRGRTVVAERAVRRIAERAAGEADLVGRHAQVVHGTAAVDGRRADVRVDVRLPYPARLGEAGERVRGRMAERVAELSGLTVRSASVRVQSLAPDRAAPSAPSVDRDRPSGRARRPWSARRVPAALVAVAAAAGCGVLLGDLLAVHLAGRRPAPWRTGVVDWPAAHGPGDGTVVAVGAVAAVLGAWLLWLALTPGLRGVLPMSPVPGHPRQRAVLDRSAVAEFVRDAAAAVPGVTDVRVRCGRRRVRLRARLGFGDRRAAHDAVRAATDTTLTALGLSRPLKLTVALRTEPHWRPPAPPDQRPDESSEPRQGVPGVPETFQGAGSQETPGTPEAPAVPVRRADATKEREQ
;
A
#
# COMPACT_ATOMS: atom_id res chain seq x y z
N MET A 1 36.84 -6.71 -33.00
CA MET A 1 37.32 -7.84 -32.18
C MET A 1 36.19 -8.87 -32.12
N THR A 2 35.71 -9.49 -33.20
CA THR A 2 36.33 -10.42 -34.18
C THR A 2 37.08 -11.58 -33.52
N GLY A 3 36.50 -12.79 -33.62
CA GLY A 3 37.11 -14.03 -33.15
C GLY A 3 36.18 -15.25 -33.20
N ALA A 4 35.67 -15.58 -34.38
CA ALA A 4 35.22 -16.94 -34.71
C ALA A 4 36.45 -17.85 -34.91
N LEU A 5 36.37 -19.14 -34.59
CA LEU A 5 37.02 -20.30 -35.25
C LEU A 5 36.69 -21.56 -34.40
N LYS A 6 35.95 -22.57 -34.86
CA LYS A 6 36.17 -23.56 -35.93
C LYS A 6 37.08 -24.74 -35.52
N ARG A 7 36.42 -25.90 -35.40
CA ARG A 7 36.80 -27.31 -35.73
C ARG A 7 38.14 -27.90 -35.27
N GLN A 8 38.03 -29.16 -34.80
CA GLN A 8 38.82 -30.36 -35.15
C GLN A 8 38.07 -31.55 -34.48
N GLY A 9 37.67 -32.69 -35.08
CA GLY A 9 38.28 -33.55 -36.13
C GLY A 9 39.56 -34.15 -35.56
N THR A 10 39.81 -35.44 -35.32
CA THR A 10 39.49 -36.68 -36.05
C THR A 10 40.27 -37.82 -35.35
N ALA A 11 39.79 -39.07 -35.40
CA ALA A 11 40.52 -40.36 -35.50
C ALA A 11 39.62 -41.47 -34.90
N ALA A 12 38.93 -42.31 -35.66
CA ALA A 12 39.45 -43.37 -36.52
C ALA A 12 40.34 -44.38 -35.78
N SER A 13 39.77 -45.52 -35.39
CA SER A 13 40.46 -46.81 -35.46
C SER A 13 39.42 -47.93 -35.51
N GLY A 14 39.29 -48.54 -36.68
CA GLY A 14 38.59 -49.81 -36.85
C GLY A 14 39.56 -50.97 -36.67
N ALA A 15 39.09 -52.07 -36.09
CA ALA A 15 39.79 -53.35 -36.16
C ALA A 15 38.78 -54.51 -36.11
N ALA A 16 38.53 -55.03 -37.31
CA ALA A 16 38.45 -56.44 -37.68
C ALA A 16 37.74 -57.45 -36.76
N VAL A 17 36.64 -57.94 -37.34
CA VAL A 17 36.06 -59.28 -37.20
C VAL A 17 37.13 -60.39 -37.18
N ARG A 18 37.04 -61.29 -36.19
CA ARG A 18 37.42 -62.70 -36.30
C ARG A 18 36.28 -63.58 -35.76
N LYS A 19 36.03 -64.66 -36.48
CA LYS A 19 34.90 -65.61 -36.34
C LYS A 19 35.39 -66.92 -35.72
N ALA A 20 34.46 -67.58 -35.02
CA ALA A 20 34.45 -69.00 -34.60
C ALA A 20 35.40 -69.36 -33.43
N SER A 21 35.04 -70.15 -32.43
CA SER A 21 33.96 -71.14 -32.27
C SER A 21 33.93 -71.63 -30.82
N GLY A 22 32.76 -72.09 -30.35
CA GLY A 22 32.70 -73.27 -29.49
C GLY A 22 32.31 -73.06 -28.03
N GLY A 23 31.20 -73.69 -27.64
CA GLY A 23 31.03 -74.27 -26.30
C GLY A 23 30.31 -73.40 -25.29
N ALA A 24 28.99 -73.51 -25.25
CA ALA A 24 28.25 -73.25 -24.02
C ALA A 24 28.45 -74.42 -23.05
N PRO A 25 28.78 -74.14 -21.78
CA PRO A 25 28.20 -74.86 -20.66
C PRO A 25 27.30 -73.94 -19.84
N ALA A 26 26.24 -74.53 -19.31
CA ALA A 26 25.20 -73.95 -18.48
C ALA A 26 25.75 -73.39 -17.13
N PRO A 27 24.96 -72.60 -16.39
CA PRO A 27 25.44 -71.60 -15.43
C PRO A 27 25.81 -72.24 -14.09
N GLY A 28 27.10 -72.40 -13.84
CA GLY A 28 27.64 -72.78 -12.53
C GLY A 28 28.11 -71.57 -11.75
N GLY A 29 27.21 -70.99 -10.94
CA GLY A 29 27.56 -70.11 -9.81
C GLY A 29 28.25 -68.80 -10.18
N SER A 30 27.48 -67.75 -10.47
CA SER A 30 27.99 -66.37 -10.37
C SER A 30 28.53 -66.16 -8.96
N ALA A 31 29.86 -66.16 -8.81
CA ALA A 31 30.51 -65.68 -7.60
C ALA A 31 29.93 -64.29 -7.34
N ARG A 32 29.15 -64.16 -6.26
CA ARG A 32 28.58 -62.87 -5.85
C ARG A 32 29.76 -61.95 -5.59
N THR A 33 30.08 -61.07 -6.53
CA THR A 33 31.04 -59.99 -6.33
C THR A 33 30.63 -59.24 -5.08
N VAL A 34 31.59 -59.12 -4.17
CA VAL A 34 31.43 -58.38 -2.90
C VAL A 34 30.95 -56.98 -3.27
N PRO A 35 29.98 -56.38 -2.55
CA PRO A 35 29.39 -55.09 -2.94
C PRO A 35 30.42 -53.98 -3.19
N ALA A 36 31.58 -54.07 -2.54
CA ALA A 36 32.68 -53.13 -2.68
C ALA A 36 33.31 -53.09 -4.09
N ASP A 37 33.19 -54.16 -4.88
CA ASP A 37 33.83 -54.28 -6.21
C ASP A 37 32.87 -53.93 -7.37
N ARG A 38 31.64 -53.46 -7.09
CA ARG A 38 30.60 -53.16 -8.09
C ARG A 38 30.60 -51.69 -8.54
N GLY A 39 31.70 -51.23 -9.11
CA GLY A 39 31.75 -49.93 -9.80
C GLY A 39 31.34 -48.72 -8.95
N ARG A 40 31.28 -47.54 -9.56
CA ARG A 40 30.95 -46.28 -8.89
C ARG A 40 29.50 -45.91 -9.20
N THR A 41 28.65 -45.75 -8.19
CA THR A 41 27.29 -45.23 -8.39
C THR A 41 27.35 -43.74 -8.69
N VAL A 42 26.91 -43.34 -9.88
CA VAL A 42 26.78 -41.93 -10.28
C VAL A 42 25.30 -41.55 -10.24
N VAL A 43 24.95 -40.58 -9.40
CA VAL A 43 23.58 -40.06 -9.31
C VAL A 43 23.44 -38.90 -10.30
N ALA A 44 22.54 -39.04 -11.26
CA ALA A 44 22.29 -37.99 -12.24
C ALA A 44 21.64 -36.76 -11.59
N GLU A 45 21.99 -35.56 -12.08
CA GLU A 45 21.39 -34.28 -11.65
C GLU A 45 19.86 -34.30 -11.74
N ARG A 46 19.34 -34.93 -12.80
CA ARG A 46 17.90 -35.12 -12.99
C ARG A 46 17.25 -35.91 -11.86
N ALA A 47 17.93 -36.91 -11.30
CA ALA A 47 17.41 -37.69 -10.18
C ALA A 47 17.36 -36.84 -8.90
N VAL A 48 18.44 -36.11 -8.60
CA VAL A 48 18.50 -35.19 -7.45
C VAL A 48 17.42 -34.11 -7.54
N ARG A 49 17.22 -33.53 -8.74
CA ARG A 49 16.13 -32.59 -9.01
C ARG A 49 14.76 -33.19 -8.70
N ARG A 50 14.48 -34.41 -9.17
CA ARG A 50 13.19 -35.08 -8.92
C ARG A 50 12.98 -35.40 -7.44
N ILE A 51 14.02 -35.82 -6.74
CA ILE A 51 13.97 -36.06 -5.29
C ILE A 51 13.67 -34.75 -4.56
N ALA A 52 14.33 -33.66 -4.94
CA ALA A 52 14.12 -32.35 -4.34
C ALA A 52 12.71 -31.78 -4.59
N GLU A 53 12.22 -31.84 -5.83
CA GLU A 53 10.85 -31.46 -6.19
C GLU A 53 9.85 -32.27 -5.36
N ARG A 54 10.07 -33.58 -5.22
CA ARG A 54 9.18 -34.44 -4.43
C ARG A 54 9.23 -34.11 -2.94
N ALA A 55 10.42 -33.95 -2.38
CA ALA A 55 10.63 -33.65 -0.97
C ALA A 55 10.06 -32.27 -0.57
N ALA A 56 10.17 -31.27 -1.45
CA ALA A 56 9.59 -29.95 -1.22
C ALA A 56 8.04 -29.99 -1.22
N GLY A 57 7.44 -30.83 -2.07
CA GLY A 57 5.99 -31.02 -2.11
C GLY A 57 5.43 -31.80 -0.91
N GLU A 58 6.24 -32.67 -0.30
CA GLU A 58 5.85 -33.47 0.86
C GLU A 58 6.09 -32.77 2.21
N ALA A 59 6.73 -31.61 2.21
CA ALA A 59 6.97 -30.85 3.44
C ALA A 59 5.63 -30.46 4.09
N ASP A 60 5.43 -30.90 5.33
CA ASP A 60 4.23 -30.59 6.09
C ASP A 60 4.31 -29.19 6.71
N LEU A 61 3.37 -28.35 6.31
CA LEU A 61 3.18 -26.96 6.72
C LEU A 61 1.93 -26.85 7.60
N VAL A 62 1.85 -27.71 8.62
CA VAL A 62 0.71 -27.82 9.56
C VAL A 62 -0.52 -28.36 8.85
N GLY A 63 -0.44 -29.62 8.41
CA GLY A 63 -1.48 -30.33 7.65
C GLY A 63 -1.63 -29.85 6.21
N ARG A 64 -0.60 -29.19 5.65
CA ARG A 64 -0.66 -28.54 4.32
C ARG A 64 0.63 -28.73 3.57
N HIS A 65 0.56 -28.69 2.24
CA HIS A 65 1.70 -28.97 1.37
C HIS A 65 2.01 -27.80 0.46
N ALA A 66 3.30 -27.61 0.16
CA ALA A 66 3.73 -26.64 -0.83
C ALA A 66 3.50 -27.20 -2.25
N GLN A 67 3.04 -26.35 -3.18
CA GLN A 67 2.98 -26.73 -4.59
C GLN A 67 4.31 -26.36 -5.26
N VAL A 68 5.00 -27.36 -5.80
CA VAL A 68 6.26 -27.13 -6.50
C VAL A 68 5.97 -26.67 -7.93
N VAL A 69 6.58 -25.55 -8.33
CA VAL A 69 6.49 -25.03 -9.70
C VAL A 69 7.62 -25.61 -10.54
N HIS A 70 8.85 -25.52 -10.03
CA HIS A 70 10.03 -25.96 -10.75
C HIS A 70 11.19 -26.24 -9.79
N GLY A 71 12.02 -27.24 -10.08
CA GLY A 71 13.27 -27.49 -9.39
C GLY A 71 14.46 -27.47 -10.33
N THR A 72 15.62 -27.08 -9.83
CA THR A 72 16.92 -27.25 -10.49
C THR A 72 17.88 -27.92 -9.51
N ALA A 73 18.77 -28.77 -10.04
CA ALA A 73 19.82 -29.39 -9.25
C ALA A 73 21.10 -29.47 -10.08
N ALA A 74 22.23 -29.23 -9.43
CA ALA A 74 23.56 -29.43 -9.99
C ALA A 74 24.32 -30.41 -9.09
N VAL A 75 25.05 -31.34 -9.68
CA VAL A 75 25.80 -32.37 -8.94
C VAL A 75 27.26 -32.29 -9.33
N ASP A 76 28.10 -32.09 -8.33
CA ASP A 76 29.55 -32.00 -8.45
C ASP A 76 30.20 -33.04 -7.53
N GLY A 77 30.61 -34.17 -8.12
CA GLY A 77 31.18 -35.30 -7.39
C GLY A 77 30.21 -35.87 -6.34
N ARG A 78 30.48 -35.62 -5.05
CA ARG A 78 29.61 -36.05 -3.94
C ARG A 78 28.78 -34.90 -3.33
N ARG A 79 28.68 -33.77 -4.03
CA ARG A 79 28.02 -32.56 -3.54
C ARG A 79 26.85 -32.21 -4.45
N ALA A 80 25.74 -31.81 -3.85
CA ALA A 80 24.54 -31.40 -4.57
C ALA A 80 24.14 -29.97 -4.17
N ASP A 81 23.81 -29.16 -5.18
CA ASP A 81 23.23 -27.84 -5.02
C ASP A 81 21.81 -27.86 -5.60
N VAL A 82 20.82 -27.47 -4.80
CA VAL A 82 19.40 -27.68 -5.11
C VAL A 82 18.61 -26.40 -4.92
N ARG A 83 17.80 -26.04 -5.92
CA ARG A 83 16.87 -24.91 -5.83
C ARG A 83 15.48 -25.33 -6.24
N VAL A 84 14.48 -24.94 -5.44
CA VAL A 84 13.07 -25.24 -5.76
C VAL A 84 12.22 -23.99 -5.60
N ASP A 85 11.41 -23.75 -6.62
CA ASP A 85 10.42 -22.69 -6.66
C ASP A 85 9.08 -23.26 -6.20
N VAL A 86 8.52 -22.68 -5.14
CA VAL A 86 7.30 -23.17 -4.50
C VAL A 86 6.23 -22.09 -4.42
N ARG A 87 4.98 -22.53 -4.53
CA ARG A 87 3.80 -21.77 -4.16
C ARG A 87 3.34 -22.26 -2.79
N LEU A 88 3.40 -21.36 -1.80
CA LEU A 88 3.04 -21.70 -0.43
C LEU A 88 1.56 -21.42 -0.16
N PRO A 89 0.91 -22.23 0.69
CA PRO A 89 -0.46 -21.97 1.11
C PRO A 89 -0.55 -20.71 1.99
N TYR A 90 -1.56 -19.88 1.77
CA TYR A 90 -1.89 -18.74 2.63
C TYR A 90 -3.02 -19.12 3.61
N PRO A 91 -2.96 -18.72 4.90
CA PRO A 91 -1.87 -18.01 5.55
C PRO A 91 -0.77 -18.97 6.07
N ALA A 92 0.49 -18.62 5.80
CA ALA A 92 1.68 -19.28 6.35
C ALA A 92 2.72 -18.24 6.77
N ARG A 93 3.45 -18.52 7.86
CA ARG A 93 4.62 -17.74 8.26
C ARG A 93 5.78 -18.10 7.33
N LEU A 94 6.06 -17.23 6.36
CA LEU A 94 7.00 -17.48 5.26
C LEU A 94 8.37 -18.01 5.72
N GLY A 95 8.92 -17.46 6.81
CA GLY A 95 10.21 -17.94 7.36
C GLY A 95 10.14 -19.38 7.84
N GLU A 96 9.18 -19.71 8.70
CA GLU A 96 9.02 -21.06 9.25
C GLU A 96 8.63 -22.09 8.18
N ALA A 97 7.85 -21.68 7.17
CA ALA A 97 7.45 -22.54 6.07
C ALA A 97 8.62 -22.79 5.11
N GLY A 98 9.39 -21.75 4.78
CA GLY A 98 10.59 -21.85 3.96
C GLY A 98 11.65 -22.75 4.60
N GLU A 99 11.90 -22.59 5.90
CA GLU A 99 12.87 -23.43 6.63
C GLU A 99 12.44 -24.90 6.70
N ARG A 100 11.14 -25.18 6.90
CA ARG A 100 10.62 -26.56 6.87
C ARG A 100 10.82 -27.23 5.52
N VAL A 101 10.49 -26.53 4.43
CA VAL A 101 10.68 -27.03 3.06
C VAL A 101 12.18 -27.24 2.78
N ARG A 102 13.02 -26.28 3.16
CA ARG A 102 14.49 -26.35 2.97
C ARG A 102 15.09 -27.52 3.74
N GLY A 103 14.75 -27.67 5.02
CA GLY A 103 15.23 -28.74 5.89
C GLY A 103 14.82 -30.12 5.36
N ARG A 104 13.54 -30.29 5.03
CA ARG A 104 13.02 -31.57 4.50
C ARG A 104 13.66 -31.95 3.17
N MET A 105 13.88 -30.97 2.29
CA MET A 105 14.55 -31.20 1.01
C MET A 105 16.01 -31.62 1.21
N ALA A 106 16.76 -30.92 2.06
CA ALA A 106 18.16 -31.24 2.31
C ALA A 106 18.33 -32.63 2.93
N GLU A 107 17.49 -32.96 3.92
CA GLU A 107 17.44 -34.27 4.57
C GLU A 107 17.16 -35.38 3.56
N ARG A 108 16.06 -35.27 2.80
CA ARG A 108 15.61 -36.33 1.90
C ARG A 108 16.53 -36.53 0.70
N VAL A 109 17.12 -35.45 0.18
CA VAL A 109 18.13 -35.54 -0.89
C VAL A 109 19.38 -36.24 -0.37
N ALA A 110 19.87 -35.90 0.81
CA ALA A 110 21.04 -36.56 1.39
C ALA A 110 20.80 -38.06 1.63
N GLU A 111 19.64 -38.39 2.20
CA GLU A 111 19.25 -39.78 2.48
C GLU A 111 19.13 -40.63 1.21
N LEU A 112 18.44 -40.15 0.18
CA LEU A 112 18.14 -40.95 -1.02
C LEU A 112 19.27 -40.95 -2.06
N SER A 113 20.09 -39.90 -2.11
CA SER A 113 21.20 -39.82 -3.09
C SER A 113 22.56 -40.19 -2.50
N GLY A 114 22.70 -40.19 -1.17
CA GLY A 114 24.00 -40.33 -0.51
C GLY A 114 24.96 -39.15 -0.75
N LEU A 115 24.46 -38.06 -1.36
CA LEU A 115 25.23 -36.84 -1.62
C LEU A 115 25.14 -35.87 -0.43
N THR A 116 26.18 -35.08 -0.26
CA THR A 116 26.17 -33.97 0.70
C THR A 116 25.53 -32.73 0.06
N VAL A 117 24.43 -32.24 0.62
CA VAL A 117 23.75 -31.04 0.11
C VAL A 117 24.53 -29.80 0.55
N ARG A 118 25.16 -29.11 -0.40
CA ARG A 118 25.98 -27.91 -0.16
C ARG A 118 25.10 -26.68 0.00
N SER A 119 24.10 -26.54 -0.86
CA SER A 119 23.10 -25.47 -0.77
C SER A 119 21.71 -25.97 -1.15
N ALA A 120 20.72 -25.53 -0.39
CA ALA A 120 19.30 -25.84 -0.57
C ALA A 120 18.53 -24.52 -0.52
N SER A 121 18.11 -23.97 -1.64
CA SER A 121 17.38 -22.68 -1.65
C SER A 121 15.93 -22.86 -2.07
N VAL A 122 15.01 -22.19 -1.38
CA VAL A 122 13.59 -22.18 -1.68
C VAL A 122 13.19 -20.78 -2.11
N ARG A 123 12.63 -20.62 -3.31
CA ARG A 123 12.08 -19.35 -3.79
C ARG A 123 10.56 -19.42 -3.76
N VAL A 124 9.94 -18.53 -3.00
CA VAL A 124 8.48 -18.43 -2.94
C VAL A 124 8.00 -17.58 -4.11
N GLN A 125 7.41 -18.20 -5.13
CA GLN A 125 6.92 -17.47 -6.31
C GLN A 125 5.57 -16.79 -6.06
N SER A 126 4.68 -17.46 -5.32
CA SER A 126 3.37 -16.89 -4.97
C SER A 126 2.76 -17.56 -3.76
N LEU A 127 1.75 -16.89 -3.20
CA LEU A 127 0.92 -17.41 -2.11
C LEU A 127 -0.43 -17.84 -2.69
N ALA A 128 -0.78 -19.11 -2.52
CA ALA A 128 -2.08 -19.62 -2.93
C ALA A 128 -3.10 -19.32 -1.82
N PRO A 129 -4.14 -18.50 -2.06
CA PRO A 129 -5.30 -18.49 -1.19
C PRO A 129 -5.94 -19.88 -1.22
N ASP A 130 -6.24 -20.39 -0.04
CA ASP A 130 -6.80 -21.72 0.11
C ASP A 130 -8.19 -21.80 -0.54
N ARG A 131 -8.32 -22.63 -1.59
CA ARG A 131 -9.62 -22.95 -2.22
C ARG A 131 -10.25 -24.21 -1.59
N ALA A 132 -9.48 -24.96 -0.80
CA ALA A 132 -9.88 -26.18 -0.10
C ALA A 132 -10.09 -25.96 1.41
N ALA A 133 -9.87 -24.74 1.91
CA ALA A 133 -10.39 -24.33 3.21
C ALA A 133 -11.88 -24.65 3.18
N PRO A 134 -12.41 -25.39 4.18
CA PRO A 134 -13.86 -25.56 4.29
C PRO A 134 -14.44 -24.16 4.15
N SER A 135 -15.27 -23.97 3.12
CA SER A 135 -15.99 -22.73 2.86
C SER A 135 -16.46 -22.24 4.21
N ALA A 136 -15.90 -21.10 4.66
CA ALA A 136 -16.10 -20.59 6.00
C ALA A 136 -17.58 -20.79 6.34
N PRO A 137 -17.90 -21.40 7.51
CA PRO A 137 -19.27 -21.79 7.83
C PRO A 137 -20.14 -20.61 7.44
N SER A 138 -21.08 -20.83 6.51
CA SER A 138 -21.91 -19.78 5.96
C SER A 138 -22.39 -18.96 7.14
N VAL A 139 -21.77 -17.80 7.34
CA VAL A 139 -22.04 -17.00 8.53
C VAL A 139 -23.46 -16.58 8.29
N ASP A 140 -24.33 -17.23 9.05
CA ASP A 140 -25.75 -16.96 9.17
C ASP A 140 -25.92 -15.44 9.06
N ARG A 141 -26.33 -14.98 7.86
CA ARG A 141 -26.38 -13.54 7.54
C ARG A 141 -27.39 -12.82 8.43
N ASP A 142 -28.19 -13.60 9.17
CA ASP A 142 -29.25 -13.14 10.05
C ASP A 142 -28.83 -12.97 11.51
N ARG A 143 -27.58 -13.28 11.90
CA ARG A 143 -27.09 -12.83 13.22
C ARG A 143 -26.70 -11.36 13.15
N PRO A 144 -27.37 -10.45 13.88
CA PRO A 144 -27.01 -9.05 13.90
C PRO A 144 -25.58 -8.93 14.41
N SER A 145 -24.66 -8.63 13.49
CA SER A 145 -23.25 -8.41 13.79
C SER A 145 -23.14 -7.47 14.99
N GLY A 146 -22.57 -7.99 16.08
CA GLY A 146 -22.48 -7.28 17.35
C GLY A 146 -21.90 -5.89 17.11
N ARG A 147 -22.69 -4.86 17.46
CA ARG A 147 -22.39 -3.44 17.21
C ARG A 147 -20.90 -3.18 17.39
N ALA A 148 -20.20 -2.82 16.32
CA ALA A 148 -18.78 -2.49 16.36
C ALA A 148 -18.54 -1.41 17.42
N ARG A 149 -18.09 -1.83 18.62
CA ARG A 149 -17.83 -0.91 19.72
C ARG A 149 -16.58 -0.13 19.36
N ARG A 150 -16.75 1.20 19.42
CA ARG A 150 -15.72 2.17 19.10
C ARG A 150 -14.50 1.93 19.99
N PRO A 151 -13.28 1.83 19.43
CA PRO A 151 -12.09 1.81 20.25
C PRO A 151 -12.02 3.13 21.03
N TRP A 152 -11.86 3.03 22.35
CA TRP A 152 -11.53 4.17 23.19
C TRP A 152 -10.02 4.39 23.03
N SER A 153 -9.59 5.58 22.58
CA SER A 153 -8.16 5.89 22.67
C SER A 153 -7.79 6.00 24.13
N ALA A 154 -6.64 5.41 24.47
CA ALA A 154 -5.91 5.80 25.66
C ALA A 154 -5.73 7.32 25.67
N ARG A 155 -6.11 7.95 26.78
CA ARG A 155 -6.15 9.39 27.03
C ARG A 155 -4.73 9.95 27.23
N ARG A 156 -3.83 9.77 26.24
CA ARG A 156 -2.40 10.03 26.40
C ARG A 156 -2.04 11.51 26.58
N VAL A 157 -2.77 12.41 25.92
CA VAL A 157 -2.52 13.86 25.99
C VAL A 157 -2.87 14.47 27.35
N PRO A 158 -4.10 14.30 27.90
CA PRO A 158 -4.41 14.83 29.22
C PRO A 158 -3.61 14.11 30.32
N ALA A 159 -3.32 12.81 30.19
CA ALA A 159 -2.45 12.10 31.12
C ALA A 159 -1.02 12.65 31.11
N ALA A 160 -0.48 13.01 29.94
CA ALA A 160 0.83 13.64 29.82
C ALA A 160 0.85 15.03 30.45
N LEU A 161 -0.19 15.86 30.26
CA LEU A 161 -0.27 17.18 30.88
C LEU A 161 -0.34 17.09 32.41
N VAL A 162 -1.15 16.18 32.94
CA VAL A 162 -1.22 15.93 34.39
C VAL A 162 0.11 15.41 34.91
N ALA A 163 0.76 14.49 34.20
CA ALA A 163 2.07 13.98 34.58
C ALA A 163 3.15 15.07 34.59
N VAL A 164 3.14 15.99 33.62
CA VAL A 164 4.07 17.14 33.58
C VAL A 164 3.81 18.09 34.74
N ALA A 165 2.55 18.41 35.04
CA ALA A 165 2.20 19.28 36.17
C ALA A 165 2.59 18.65 37.52
N ALA A 166 2.31 17.35 37.68
CA ALA A 166 2.72 16.60 38.87
C ALA A 166 4.25 16.50 39.00
N ALA A 167 4.95 16.24 37.90
CA ALA A 167 6.41 16.18 37.88
C ALA A 167 7.04 17.54 38.23
N ALA A 168 6.48 18.65 37.74
CA ALA A 168 6.93 19.99 38.11
C ALA A 168 6.73 20.26 39.61
N GLY A 169 5.56 19.90 40.17
CA GLY A 169 5.29 20.01 41.60
C GLY A 169 6.26 19.17 42.45
N CYS A 170 6.49 17.91 42.05
CA CYS A 170 7.46 17.03 42.68
C CYS A 170 8.89 17.59 42.58
N GLY A 171 9.28 18.18 41.45
CA GLY A 171 10.60 18.76 41.24
C GLY A 171 10.88 19.93 42.18
N VAL A 172 9.88 20.79 42.42
CA VAL A 172 9.98 21.90 43.39
C VAL A 172 10.17 21.36 44.81
N LEU A 173 9.39 20.35 45.21
CA LEU A 173 9.51 19.72 46.53
C LEU A 173 10.85 19.02 46.73
N LEU A 174 11.34 18.32 45.70
CA LEU A 174 12.63 17.63 45.74
C LEU A 174 13.78 18.63 45.83
N GLY A 175 13.69 19.73 45.07
CA GLY A 175 14.66 20.83 45.13
C GLY A 175 14.75 21.47 46.53
N ASP A 176 13.61 21.65 47.20
CA ASP A 176 13.55 22.14 48.60
C ASP A 176 14.21 21.15 49.57
N LEU A 177 13.90 19.86 49.45
CA LEU A 177 14.48 18.79 50.26
C LEU A 177 16.01 18.67 50.09
N LEU A 178 16.50 18.72 48.85
CA LEU A 178 17.93 18.72 48.52
C LEU A 178 18.63 19.97 49.07
N ALA A 179 18.01 21.15 48.95
CA ALA A 179 18.57 22.40 49.45
C ALA A 179 18.70 22.45 50.98
N VAL A 180 17.75 21.85 51.71
CA VAL A 180 17.78 21.80 53.17
C VAL A 180 18.71 20.68 53.67
N HIS A 181 18.63 19.49 53.05
CA HIS A 181 19.30 18.30 53.58
C HIS A 181 20.73 18.11 53.09
N LEU A 182 21.03 18.40 51.82
CA LEU A 182 22.39 18.25 51.27
C LEU A 182 23.23 19.54 51.37
N ALA A 183 22.59 20.72 51.28
CA ALA A 183 23.30 22.00 51.35
C ALA A 183 23.25 22.67 52.73
N GLY A 184 22.64 22.02 53.73
CA GLY A 184 22.59 22.50 55.12
C GLY A 184 21.91 23.86 55.30
N ARG A 185 21.10 24.31 54.34
CA ARG A 185 20.41 25.60 54.41
C ARG A 185 19.22 25.50 55.36
N ARG A 186 18.96 26.58 56.11
CA ARG A 186 17.76 26.68 56.97
C ARG A 186 16.49 26.43 56.14
N PRO A 187 15.41 25.88 56.75
CA PRO A 187 14.15 25.64 56.06
C PRO A 187 13.72 26.89 55.29
N ALA A 188 13.39 26.70 54.01
CA ALA A 188 13.15 27.83 53.14
C ALA A 188 11.95 28.66 53.65
N PRO A 189 12.05 30.00 53.69
CA PRO A 189 11.06 30.87 54.35
C PRO A 189 9.67 30.84 53.69
N TRP A 190 9.57 30.36 52.45
CA TRP A 190 8.29 30.10 51.79
C TRP A 190 7.53 28.93 52.43
N ARG A 191 8.22 27.97 53.06
CA ARG A 191 7.62 26.79 53.69
C ARG A 191 6.97 27.13 55.03
N THR A 192 7.63 27.95 55.84
CA THR A 192 7.04 28.54 57.06
C THR A 192 5.97 29.54 56.68
N GLY A 193 6.21 30.36 55.65
CA GLY A 193 5.20 31.26 55.09
C GLY A 193 3.93 30.54 54.66
N VAL A 194 4.00 29.41 53.96
CA VAL A 194 2.81 28.64 53.52
C VAL A 194 2.06 27.98 54.69
N VAL A 195 2.73 27.71 55.82
CA VAL A 195 2.09 27.13 57.02
C VAL A 195 1.52 28.22 57.94
N ASP A 196 2.22 29.35 58.06
CA ASP A 196 1.81 30.50 58.87
C ASP A 196 0.74 31.35 58.16
N TRP A 197 0.75 31.39 56.83
CA TRP A 197 -0.20 32.16 56.01
C TRP A 197 -1.67 31.74 56.21
N PRO A 198 -2.06 30.45 56.20
CA PRO A 198 -3.42 30.04 56.53
C PRO A 198 -3.76 30.22 58.02
N ALA A 199 -2.77 30.31 58.91
CA ALA A 199 -3.00 30.67 60.31
C ALA A 199 -3.23 32.18 60.49
N ALA A 200 -2.66 33.00 59.60
CA ALA A 200 -2.79 34.47 59.60
C ALA A 200 -3.96 34.99 58.75
N HIS A 201 -4.40 34.25 57.73
CA HIS A 201 -5.50 34.63 56.83
C HIS A 201 -6.72 33.74 57.10
N GLY A 202 -7.75 34.32 57.72
CA GLY A 202 -8.98 33.61 58.07
C GLY A 202 -9.77 33.13 56.84
N PRO A 203 -10.71 32.19 57.01
CA PRO A 203 -11.45 31.56 55.91
C PRO A 203 -12.32 32.51 55.06
N GLY A 204 -12.49 33.77 55.49
CA GLY A 204 -13.20 34.83 54.74
C GLY A 204 -12.30 35.80 53.97
N ASP A 205 -10.98 35.61 53.96
CA ASP A 205 -10.05 36.48 53.25
C ASP A 205 -10.15 36.27 51.72
N GLY A 206 -10.26 37.37 50.98
CA GLY A 206 -10.39 37.36 49.52
C GLY A 206 -9.22 36.67 48.81
N THR A 207 -8.03 36.65 49.40
CA THR A 207 -6.86 35.95 48.86
C THR A 207 -7.00 34.43 48.96
N VAL A 208 -7.47 33.91 50.10
CA VAL A 208 -7.77 32.48 50.30
C VAL A 208 -8.88 32.03 49.35
N VAL A 209 -9.93 32.85 49.21
CA VAL A 209 -11.04 32.59 48.29
C VAL A 209 -10.55 32.61 46.83
N ALA A 210 -9.66 33.53 46.45
CA ALA A 210 -9.11 33.60 45.10
C ALA A 210 -8.27 32.37 44.75
N VAL A 211 -7.40 31.90 45.66
CA VAL A 211 -6.61 30.68 45.48
C VAL A 211 -7.52 29.44 45.37
N GLY A 212 -8.51 29.33 46.25
CA GLY A 212 -9.52 28.26 46.19
C GLY A 212 -10.32 28.28 44.89
N ALA A 213 -10.71 29.46 44.41
CA ALA A 213 -11.41 29.63 43.14
C ALA A 213 -10.55 29.19 41.94
N VAL A 214 -9.27 29.56 41.91
CA VAL A 214 -8.33 29.11 40.86
C VAL A 214 -8.18 27.59 40.87
N ALA A 215 -8.02 26.97 42.05
CA ALA A 215 -7.94 25.52 42.19
C ALA A 215 -9.22 24.82 41.74
N ALA A 216 -10.40 25.36 42.08
CA ALA A 216 -11.69 24.85 41.66
C ALA A 216 -11.89 24.95 40.13
N VAL A 217 -11.49 26.06 39.51
CA VAL A 217 -11.53 26.24 38.05
C VAL A 217 -10.59 25.26 37.35
N LEU A 218 -9.38 25.08 37.85
CA LEU A 218 -8.43 24.06 37.35
C LEU A 218 -9.02 22.65 37.48
N GLY A 219 -9.59 22.31 38.63
CA GLY A 219 -10.26 21.02 38.85
C GLY A 219 -11.43 20.80 37.89
N ALA A 220 -12.29 21.80 37.71
CA ALA A 220 -13.42 21.75 36.78
C ALA A 220 -12.95 21.65 35.33
N TRP A 221 -11.87 22.33 34.95
CA TRP A 221 -11.28 22.25 33.62
C TRP A 221 -10.68 20.86 33.35
N LEU A 222 -9.99 20.27 34.32
CA LEU A 222 -9.49 18.89 34.25
C LEU A 222 -10.65 17.89 34.17
N LEU A 223 -11.71 18.10 34.94
CA LEU A 223 -12.93 17.28 34.89
C LEU A 223 -13.61 17.38 33.52
N TRP A 224 -13.66 18.58 32.92
CA TRP A 224 -14.18 18.79 31.58
C TRP A 224 -13.32 18.12 30.50
N LEU A 225 -11.99 18.18 30.61
CA LEU A 225 -11.05 17.44 29.74
C LEU A 225 -11.17 15.92 29.93
N ALA A 226 -11.45 15.46 31.14
CA ALA A 226 -11.72 14.05 31.43
C ALA A 226 -13.07 13.60 30.84
N LEU A 227 -14.09 14.46 30.85
CA LEU A 227 -15.43 14.16 30.35
C LEU A 227 -15.57 14.37 28.84
N THR A 228 -14.72 15.15 28.19
CA THR A 228 -14.77 15.39 26.74
C THR A 228 -14.09 14.25 25.96
N PRO A 229 -14.83 13.38 25.25
CA PRO A 229 -14.24 12.21 24.59
C PRO A 229 -13.40 12.60 23.37
N GLY A 230 -12.14 12.13 23.32
CA GLY A 230 -11.10 12.57 22.37
C GLY A 230 -11.19 12.06 20.92
N LEU A 231 -11.69 10.85 20.64
CA LEU A 231 -11.71 10.31 19.26
C LEU A 231 -12.96 10.69 18.46
N ARG A 232 -13.35 11.97 18.40
CA ARG A 232 -14.56 12.38 17.66
C ARG A 232 -14.39 12.26 16.13
N GLY A 233 -13.17 12.03 15.64
CA GLY A 233 -12.82 11.94 14.23
C GLY A 233 -12.94 10.57 13.58
N VAL A 234 -13.04 9.47 14.33
CA VAL A 234 -12.83 8.13 13.75
C VAL A 234 -14.14 7.40 13.39
N LEU A 235 -14.14 6.72 12.24
CA LEU A 235 -15.21 5.90 11.70
C LEU A 235 -14.80 4.42 11.72
N PRO A 236 -15.55 3.53 12.41
CA PRO A 236 -15.23 2.11 12.44
C PRO A 236 -15.51 1.44 11.10
N MET A 237 -14.53 0.66 10.62
CA MET A 237 -14.69 -0.20 9.46
C MET A 237 -15.47 -1.46 9.83
N SER A 238 -16.10 -2.08 8.83
CA SER A 238 -16.71 -3.39 8.96
C SER A 238 -15.63 -4.43 9.33
N PRO A 239 -15.91 -5.38 10.24
CA PRO A 239 -14.95 -6.40 10.61
C PRO A 239 -14.53 -7.22 9.38
N VAL A 240 -13.22 -7.43 9.23
CA VAL A 240 -12.67 -8.26 8.15
C VAL A 240 -13.17 -9.70 8.34
N PRO A 241 -13.79 -10.33 7.33
CA PRO A 241 -14.19 -11.73 7.40
C PRO A 241 -13.02 -12.63 7.80
N GLY A 242 -13.21 -13.49 8.81
CA GLY A 242 -12.17 -14.40 9.31
C GLY A 242 -11.30 -13.87 10.46
N HIS A 243 -11.33 -12.57 10.77
CA HIS A 243 -10.52 -11.97 11.85
C HIS A 243 -11.34 -11.04 12.77
N PRO A 244 -12.24 -11.59 13.61
CA PRO A 244 -13.17 -10.81 14.44
C PRO A 244 -12.48 -9.92 15.51
N ARG A 245 -11.19 -10.17 15.79
CA ARG A 245 -10.40 -9.38 16.76
C ARG A 245 -9.67 -8.20 16.12
N GLN A 246 -9.53 -8.15 14.79
CA GLN A 246 -8.85 -7.05 14.12
C GLN A 246 -9.88 -5.98 13.75
N ARG A 247 -9.84 -4.86 14.46
CA ARG A 247 -10.74 -3.72 14.27
C ARG A 247 -9.98 -2.59 13.61
N ALA A 248 -10.26 -2.34 12.33
CA ALA A 248 -9.74 -1.18 11.62
C ALA A 248 -10.65 0.04 11.85
N VAL A 249 -10.04 1.22 11.90
CA VAL A 249 -10.72 2.50 12.08
C VAL A 249 -10.13 3.47 11.08
N LEU A 250 -10.98 4.25 10.42
CA LEU A 250 -10.56 5.26 9.46
C LEU A 250 -10.85 6.66 10.02
N ASP A 251 -9.94 7.60 9.85
CA ASP A 251 -10.21 8.99 10.23
C ASP A 251 -11.18 9.63 9.22
N ARG A 252 -12.06 10.50 9.70
CA ARG A 252 -12.96 11.31 8.87
C ARG A 252 -12.20 12.18 7.87
N SER A 253 -10.97 12.59 8.19
CA SER A 253 -10.08 13.36 7.32
C SER A 253 -9.64 12.51 6.13
N ALA A 254 -9.17 11.28 6.37
CA ALA A 254 -8.81 10.32 5.34
C ALA A 254 -10.01 9.99 4.44
N VAL A 255 -11.19 9.75 5.01
CA VAL A 255 -12.43 9.55 4.20
C VAL A 255 -12.71 10.78 3.33
N ALA A 256 -12.56 11.99 3.88
CA ALA A 256 -12.79 13.21 3.12
C ALA A 256 -11.76 13.39 1.98
N GLU A 257 -10.54 12.92 2.17
CA GLU A 257 -9.47 12.95 1.17
C GLU A 257 -9.72 11.96 0.04
N PHE A 258 -10.05 10.71 0.33
CA PHE A 258 -10.42 9.72 -0.70
C PHE A 258 -11.65 10.16 -1.51
N VAL A 259 -12.65 10.73 -0.85
CA VAL A 259 -13.84 11.27 -1.54
C VAL A 259 -13.48 12.50 -2.38
N ARG A 260 -12.55 13.34 -1.92
CA ARG A 260 -12.08 14.49 -2.70
C ARG A 260 -11.36 14.03 -3.95
N ASP A 261 -10.46 13.07 -3.81
CA ASP A 261 -9.67 12.50 -4.91
C ASP A 261 -10.58 11.87 -5.97
N ALA A 262 -11.53 11.03 -5.54
CA ALA A 262 -12.53 10.42 -6.43
C ALA A 262 -13.39 11.46 -7.18
N ALA A 263 -13.76 12.56 -6.52
CA ALA A 263 -14.56 13.61 -7.13
C ALA A 263 -13.74 14.54 -8.04
N ALA A 264 -12.47 14.76 -7.73
CA ALA A 264 -11.54 15.52 -8.56
C ALA A 264 -11.15 14.78 -9.85
N ALA A 265 -11.21 13.43 -9.83
CA ALA A 265 -11.00 12.61 -11.02
C ALA A 265 -12.12 12.74 -12.07
N VAL A 266 -13.26 13.34 -11.73
CA VAL A 266 -14.36 13.55 -12.69
C VAL A 266 -14.03 14.74 -13.62
N PRO A 267 -14.10 14.57 -14.95
CA PRO A 267 -13.83 15.65 -15.90
C PRO A 267 -14.72 16.88 -15.67
N GLY A 268 -14.14 18.07 -15.76
CA GLY A 268 -14.85 19.35 -15.62
C GLY A 268 -14.92 19.92 -14.21
N VAL A 269 -14.54 19.14 -13.19
CA VAL A 269 -14.55 19.56 -11.78
C VAL A 269 -13.27 20.35 -11.46
N THR A 270 -13.42 21.58 -10.94
CA THR A 270 -12.30 22.51 -10.70
C THR A 270 -11.91 22.65 -9.22
N ASP A 271 -12.89 22.75 -8.32
CA ASP A 271 -12.67 22.86 -6.87
C ASP A 271 -13.55 21.87 -6.13
N VAL A 272 -12.99 21.16 -5.15
CA VAL A 272 -13.71 20.15 -4.36
C VAL A 272 -13.49 20.34 -2.86
N ARG A 273 -14.57 20.66 -2.15
CA ARG A 273 -14.62 20.73 -0.70
C ARG A 273 -15.50 19.64 -0.12
N VAL A 274 -14.87 18.74 0.62
CA VAL A 274 -15.55 17.63 1.31
C VAL A 274 -15.57 17.88 2.81
N ARG A 275 -16.73 17.70 3.43
CA ARG A 275 -16.89 17.61 4.88
C ARG A 275 -17.47 16.25 5.24
N CYS A 276 -16.66 15.42 5.89
CA CYS A 276 -17.08 14.13 6.43
C CYS A 276 -17.55 14.28 7.88
N GLY A 277 -18.84 14.05 8.13
CA GLY A 277 -19.42 13.94 9.46
C GLY A 277 -19.60 12.48 9.87
N ARG A 278 -20.22 12.25 11.03
CA ARG A 278 -20.43 10.89 11.57
C ARG A 278 -21.40 10.03 10.74
N ARG A 279 -22.40 10.65 10.11
CA ARG A 279 -23.49 9.96 9.39
C ARG A 279 -23.71 10.47 7.97
N ARG A 280 -23.00 11.54 7.60
CA ARG A 280 -23.26 12.29 6.36
C ARG A 280 -21.93 12.80 5.79
N VAL A 281 -21.79 12.73 4.48
CA VAL A 281 -20.69 13.34 3.73
C VAL A 281 -21.30 14.46 2.89
N ARG A 282 -20.79 15.68 3.08
CA ARG A 282 -21.20 16.84 2.28
C ARG A 282 -20.08 17.15 1.30
N LEU A 283 -20.35 17.00 0.02
CA LEU A 283 -19.44 17.29 -1.08
C LEU A 283 -19.93 18.56 -1.78
N ARG A 284 -19.08 19.57 -1.83
CA ARG A 284 -19.28 20.78 -2.61
C ARG A 284 -18.25 20.80 -3.73
N ALA A 285 -18.71 20.74 -4.96
CA ALA A 285 -17.84 20.77 -6.13
C ALA A 285 -18.18 21.98 -7.01
N ARG A 286 -17.17 22.51 -7.69
CA ARG A 286 -17.32 23.51 -8.75
C ARG A 286 -17.11 22.85 -10.11
N LEU A 287 -17.93 23.24 -11.09
CA LEU A 287 -17.86 22.78 -12.48
C LEU A 287 -17.42 23.93 -13.37
N GLY A 288 -16.28 23.77 -14.04
CA GLY A 288 -15.75 24.73 -15.02
C GLY A 288 -16.31 24.49 -16.43
N PHE A 289 -16.47 23.22 -16.84
CA PHE A 289 -16.94 22.85 -18.18
C PHE A 289 -17.72 21.52 -18.16
N GLY A 290 -18.55 21.28 -19.19
CA GLY A 290 -19.35 20.06 -19.37
C GLY A 290 -20.80 20.18 -18.91
N ASP A 291 -21.60 19.13 -19.16
CA ASP A 291 -22.99 19.08 -18.71
C ASP A 291 -23.07 18.94 -17.19
N ARG A 292 -23.87 19.82 -16.57
CA ARG A 292 -24.08 19.85 -15.12
C ARG A 292 -24.78 18.59 -14.61
N ARG A 293 -25.75 18.04 -15.35
CA ARG A 293 -26.48 16.85 -14.91
C ARG A 293 -25.58 15.62 -14.98
N ALA A 294 -24.97 15.38 -16.14
CA ALA A 294 -24.00 14.30 -16.31
C ALA A 294 -22.84 14.38 -15.30
N ALA A 295 -22.30 15.57 -15.04
CA ALA A 295 -21.24 15.75 -14.05
C ALA A 295 -21.70 15.50 -12.60
N HIS A 296 -22.93 15.90 -12.24
CA HIS A 296 -23.48 15.62 -10.91
C HIS A 296 -23.64 14.12 -10.68
N ASP A 297 -24.17 13.40 -11.67
CA ASP A 297 -24.36 11.96 -11.61
C ASP A 297 -23.02 11.21 -11.58
N ALA A 298 -22.04 11.65 -12.39
CA ALA A 298 -20.68 11.09 -12.40
C ALA A 298 -19.97 11.28 -11.05
N VAL A 299 -20.01 12.48 -10.47
CA VAL A 299 -19.43 12.75 -9.14
C VAL A 299 -20.12 11.92 -8.06
N ARG A 300 -21.45 11.78 -8.14
CA ARG A 300 -22.20 10.96 -7.20
C ARG A 300 -21.81 9.49 -7.30
N ALA A 301 -21.75 8.93 -8.50
CA ALA A 301 -21.41 7.54 -8.74
C ALA A 301 -19.97 7.20 -8.32
N ALA A 302 -19.00 8.05 -8.69
CA ALA A 302 -17.60 7.89 -8.31
C ALA A 302 -17.44 7.92 -6.78
N THR A 303 -18.05 8.90 -6.11
CA THR A 303 -18.00 9.02 -4.65
C THR A 303 -18.66 7.83 -3.94
N ASP A 304 -19.80 7.35 -4.44
CA ASP A 304 -20.53 6.24 -3.83
C ASP A 304 -19.75 4.92 -3.96
N THR A 305 -19.08 4.74 -5.09
CA THR A 305 -18.17 3.60 -5.32
C THR A 305 -17.00 3.64 -4.34
N THR A 306 -16.35 4.79 -4.16
CA THR A 306 -15.28 4.97 -3.17
C THR A 306 -15.78 4.72 -1.75
N LEU A 307 -16.92 5.28 -1.35
CA LEU A 307 -17.50 5.07 -0.02
C LEU A 307 -17.85 3.60 0.26
N THR A 308 -18.29 2.88 -0.76
CA THR A 308 -18.57 1.44 -0.69
C THR A 308 -17.28 0.63 -0.54
N ALA A 309 -16.24 0.98 -1.31
CA ALA A 309 -14.93 0.34 -1.26
C ALA A 309 -14.23 0.50 0.10
N LEU A 310 -14.47 1.59 0.83
CA LEU A 310 -13.92 1.82 2.17
C LEU A 310 -14.47 0.87 3.25
N GLY A 311 -15.53 0.11 2.96
CA GLY A 311 -16.01 -0.95 3.85
C GLY A 311 -16.44 -0.46 5.24
N LEU A 312 -17.07 0.71 5.31
CA LEU A 312 -17.50 1.31 6.58
C LEU A 312 -18.63 0.50 7.23
N SER A 313 -18.61 0.37 8.56
CA SER A 313 -19.63 -0.39 9.31
C SER A 313 -21.05 0.18 9.21
N ARG A 314 -21.19 1.46 8.84
CA ARG A 314 -22.48 2.11 8.61
C ARG A 314 -22.42 2.91 7.32
N PRO A 315 -23.44 2.81 6.45
CA PRO A 315 -23.51 3.63 5.26
C PRO A 315 -23.60 5.12 5.65
N LEU A 316 -22.76 5.94 5.01
CA LEU A 316 -22.78 7.40 5.15
C LEU A 316 -23.74 7.99 4.12
N LYS A 317 -24.62 8.91 4.54
CA LYS A 317 -25.50 9.62 3.59
C LYS A 317 -24.71 10.66 2.81
N LEU A 318 -24.59 10.50 1.49
CA LEU A 318 -23.93 11.46 0.60
C LEU A 318 -24.87 12.62 0.23
N THR A 319 -24.36 13.85 0.30
CA THR A 319 -25.04 15.05 -0.20
C THR A 319 -24.08 15.79 -1.12
N VAL A 320 -24.40 15.82 -2.42
CA VAL A 320 -23.61 16.45 -3.48
C VAL A 320 -24.23 17.79 -3.86
N ALA A 321 -23.47 18.87 -3.70
CA ALA A 321 -23.84 20.20 -4.15
C ALA A 321 -22.84 20.65 -5.22
N LEU A 322 -23.29 20.63 -6.49
CA LEU A 322 -22.50 21.09 -7.64
C LEU A 322 -22.90 22.52 -8.00
N ARG A 323 -21.92 23.42 -7.98
CA ARG A 323 -22.04 24.83 -8.41
C ARG A 323 -21.27 25.02 -9.70
N THR A 324 -21.79 25.80 -10.62
CA THR A 324 -21.10 26.18 -11.85
C THR A 324 -20.22 27.38 -11.59
N GLU A 325 -19.09 27.47 -12.28
CA GLU A 325 -18.26 28.67 -12.27
C GLU A 325 -18.88 29.81 -13.09
N PRO A 326 -18.49 31.07 -12.85
CA PRO A 326 -19.06 32.23 -13.55
C PRO A 326 -18.89 32.16 -15.08
N HIS A 327 -17.83 31.51 -15.57
CA HIS A 327 -17.55 31.37 -17.00
C HIS A 327 -18.13 30.09 -17.62
N TRP A 328 -18.84 29.27 -16.84
CA TRP A 328 -19.44 28.03 -17.32
C TRP A 328 -20.56 28.33 -18.33
N ARG A 329 -20.52 27.68 -19.49
CA ARG A 329 -21.58 27.73 -20.50
C ARG A 329 -22.30 26.37 -20.56
N PRO A 330 -23.64 26.35 -20.65
CA PRO A 330 -24.37 25.11 -20.84
C PRO A 330 -23.99 24.45 -22.17
N PRO A 331 -24.00 23.11 -22.26
CA PRO A 331 -23.81 22.42 -23.52
C PRO A 331 -24.88 22.89 -24.52
N ALA A 332 -24.47 23.18 -25.76
CA ALA A 332 -25.39 23.54 -26.82
C ALA A 332 -26.40 22.39 -27.01
N PRO A 333 -27.70 22.68 -27.21
CA PRO A 333 -28.68 21.67 -27.56
C PRO A 333 -28.19 20.87 -28.78
N PRO A 334 -28.47 19.55 -28.87
CA PRO A 334 -28.02 18.73 -29.98
C PRO A 334 -28.43 19.28 -31.36
N ASP A 335 -29.49 20.08 -31.40
CA ASP A 335 -30.11 20.71 -32.56
C ASP A 335 -29.36 21.97 -33.05
N GLN A 336 -28.36 22.44 -32.30
CA GLN A 336 -27.52 23.61 -32.62
C GLN A 336 -26.06 23.24 -32.88
N ARG A 337 -25.73 21.95 -33.04
CA ARG A 337 -24.44 21.60 -33.63
C ARG A 337 -24.42 22.23 -35.03
N PRO A 338 -23.50 23.16 -35.33
CA PRO A 338 -23.36 23.62 -36.70
C PRO A 338 -23.14 22.37 -37.54
N ASP A 339 -24.00 22.14 -38.51
CA ASP A 339 -23.70 21.24 -39.60
C ASP A 339 -22.30 21.61 -40.10
N GLU A 340 -21.33 20.69 -39.98
CA GLU A 340 -20.02 20.79 -40.65
C GLU A 340 -20.18 21.02 -42.17
N SER A 341 -21.39 20.91 -42.70
CA SER A 341 -21.84 21.33 -44.04
C SER A 341 -21.76 22.84 -44.32
N SER A 342 -21.52 23.69 -43.31
CA SER A 342 -21.55 25.16 -43.45
C SER A 342 -20.16 25.82 -43.40
N GLU A 343 -19.11 25.13 -43.85
CA GLU A 343 -17.95 25.87 -44.37
C GLU A 343 -18.38 26.55 -45.68
N PRO A 344 -18.29 27.88 -45.79
CA PRO A 344 -18.43 28.51 -47.09
C PRO A 344 -17.26 28.01 -47.93
N ARG A 345 -17.55 27.15 -48.92
CA ARG A 345 -16.63 26.90 -50.03
C ARG A 345 -16.32 28.26 -50.65
N GLN A 346 -15.23 28.88 -50.22
CA GLN A 346 -14.64 30.01 -50.92
C GLN A 346 -14.36 29.50 -52.32
N GLY A 347 -15.13 30.03 -53.27
CA GLY A 347 -15.05 29.67 -54.67
C GLY A 347 -13.61 29.80 -55.14
N VAL A 348 -13.08 28.71 -55.67
CA VAL A 348 -11.93 28.75 -56.55
C VAL A 348 -12.33 29.65 -57.72
N PRO A 349 -11.70 30.81 -57.94
CA PRO A 349 -12.01 31.64 -59.08
C PRO A 349 -11.56 30.90 -60.35
N GLY A 350 -12.43 30.93 -61.36
CA GLY A 350 -12.30 30.13 -62.57
C GLY A 350 -10.96 30.29 -63.28
N VAL A 351 -10.41 29.17 -63.73
CA VAL A 351 -9.36 29.13 -64.75
C VAL A 351 -10.07 29.07 -66.11
N PRO A 352 -9.86 30.03 -67.03
CA PRO A 352 -10.28 29.87 -68.41
C PRO A 352 -9.28 28.97 -69.13
N GLU A 353 -9.79 28.02 -69.92
CA GLU A 353 -8.97 27.18 -70.78
C GLU A 353 -8.38 27.98 -71.96
N THR A 354 -7.15 27.59 -72.31
CA THR A 354 -6.49 27.69 -73.63
C THR A 354 -5.62 28.92 -73.88
N PHE A 355 -4.28 28.75 -73.82
CA PHE A 355 -3.43 28.74 -75.03
C PHE A 355 -1.97 28.32 -74.73
N GLN A 356 -1.35 27.72 -75.74
CA GLN A 356 0.06 27.33 -75.85
C GLN A 356 1.02 28.50 -75.71
N GLY A 357 2.25 28.21 -75.24
CA GLY A 357 3.43 28.95 -75.67
C GLY A 357 4.49 29.14 -74.60
N ALA A 358 5.61 28.44 -74.77
CA ALA A 358 6.99 28.83 -74.51
C ALA A 358 7.29 30.02 -73.58
N GLY A 359 8.25 29.84 -72.67
CA GLY A 359 9.08 30.97 -72.22
C GLY A 359 9.63 30.86 -70.82
N SER A 360 10.93 30.61 -70.78
CA SER A 360 11.89 30.67 -69.68
C SER A 360 11.87 31.95 -68.82
N GLN A 361 12.50 31.85 -67.64
CA GLN A 361 13.07 32.93 -66.78
C GLN A 361 12.02 33.78 -66.04
N GLU A 362 12.23 34.38 -64.87
CA GLU A 362 13.41 34.66 -64.05
C GLU A 362 12.95 34.97 -62.61
N THR A 363 13.93 35.07 -61.72
CA THR A 363 13.86 35.21 -60.26
C THR A 363 13.56 36.68 -59.83
N PRO A 364 13.88 37.15 -58.60
CA PRO A 364 13.00 37.46 -57.46
C PRO A 364 12.84 38.97 -57.13
N GLY A 365 12.07 39.31 -56.09
CA GLY A 365 12.00 40.67 -55.55
C GLY A 365 11.49 40.76 -54.11
N THR A 366 12.45 40.85 -53.19
CA THR A 366 12.44 41.04 -51.73
C THR A 366 11.74 42.37 -51.27
N PRO A 367 11.84 42.77 -49.99
CA PRO A 367 10.88 42.70 -48.87
C PRO A 367 10.33 44.10 -48.49
N GLU A 368 9.63 44.24 -47.35
CA GLU A 368 9.96 45.22 -46.28
C GLU A 368 8.87 45.24 -45.18
N ALA A 369 9.31 45.26 -43.93
CA ALA A 369 8.53 45.26 -42.69
C ALA A 369 8.26 46.72 -42.23
N PRO A 370 8.05 47.06 -40.93
CA PRO A 370 7.38 46.41 -39.80
C PRO A 370 6.40 47.35 -39.01
N ALA A 371 5.65 46.72 -38.09
CA ALA A 371 5.28 47.13 -36.72
C ALA A 371 5.11 48.61 -36.29
N VAL A 372 3.97 48.92 -35.63
CA VAL A 372 3.90 49.66 -34.34
C VAL A 372 2.61 49.29 -33.58
N PRO A 373 2.65 49.01 -32.25
CA PRO A 373 1.50 49.05 -31.34
C PRO A 373 1.55 50.28 -30.43
N VAL A 374 0.39 50.88 -30.08
CA VAL A 374 0.32 51.90 -29.02
C VAL A 374 -0.84 51.63 -28.05
N ARG A 375 -0.41 51.54 -26.79
CA ARG A 375 -1.14 51.46 -25.53
C ARG A 375 -1.71 52.84 -25.17
N ARG A 376 -2.94 52.93 -24.64
CA ARG A 376 -3.36 54.09 -23.83
C ARG A 376 -3.99 53.62 -22.52
N ALA A 377 -3.48 54.23 -21.46
CA ALA A 377 -3.99 54.19 -20.11
C ALA A 377 -4.94 55.37 -19.86
N ASP A 378 -5.53 55.32 -18.66
CA ASP A 378 -6.18 56.38 -17.89
C ASP A 378 -7.59 56.81 -18.28
N ALA A 379 -8.55 56.56 -17.38
CA ALA A 379 -9.07 57.64 -16.53
C ALA A 379 -10.03 57.13 -15.46
N THR A 380 -9.75 57.61 -14.25
CA THR A 380 -10.49 57.71 -13.00
C THR A 380 -11.92 58.27 -13.12
N LYS A 381 -12.85 57.77 -12.30
CA LYS A 381 -13.91 58.50 -11.54
C LYS A 381 -14.74 57.47 -10.76
N GLU A 382 -14.60 57.35 -9.44
CA GLU A 382 -15.34 58.13 -8.43
C GLU A 382 -16.82 58.38 -8.76
N ARG A 383 -17.70 57.64 -8.08
CA ARG A 383 -18.98 58.16 -7.58
C ARG A 383 -19.54 57.28 -6.47
N GLU A 384 -19.76 57.91 -5.33
CA GLU A 384 -20.61 57.49 -4.21
C GLU A 384 -22.03 57.14 -4.69
N GLN A 385 -22.57 56.04 -4.18
CA GLN A 385 -23.74 55.99 -3.28
C GLN A 385 -23.88 54.59 -2.68
#